data_AF-A0A3D4V925-F1
#
_entry.id   AF-A0A3D4V925-F1
#
_cell.length_a   1.000
_cell.length_b   1.000
_cell.length_c   1.000
_cell.angle_alpha   90.00
_cell.angle_beta   90.00
_cell.angle_gamma   90.00
#
_symmetry.space_group_name_H-M   'P 1'
#
loop_
_entity.id
_entity.type
_entity.pdbx_description
1 polymer ?
#
loop_
_entity_poly.entity_id
_entity_poly.type
_entity_poly.pdbx_seq_one_letter_code
_entity_poly.pdbx_strand_id
1 'polypeptide(L)'
;MQSLSGCLRAGIRVFFWRVCSRSLSSKGDEPMSMAFLRDDAEGEMPRRNYDLPERDDPDFDRAAARALLEAARVGETQLAERATGYYWGEPQLRPYVEVMLIEAEKAKDDRLEQVARRFLA
;
A
#
# COMPACT_ATOMS: atom_id res chain seq x y z
N MET A 1 27.21 16.54 -53.93
CA MET A 1 26.22 15.58 -53.38
C MET A 1 26.74 15.22 -52.00
N GLN A 2 26.27 15.90 -50.94
CA GLN A 2 25.32 15.35 -49.94
C GLN A 2 25.84 14.00 -49.39
N SER A 3 26.21 13.81 -48.12
CA SER A 3 25.53 14.27 -46.91
C SER A 3 26.43 14.18 -45.68
N LEU A 4 26.25 15.16 -44.80
CA LEU A 4 26.47 15.06 -43.36
C LEU A 4 25.52 14.01 -42.78
N SER A 5 26.02 13.04 -42.00
CA SER A 5 25.28 12.24 -40.99
C SER A 5 26.26 11.20 -40.41
N GLY A 6 26.42 10.99 -39.11
CA GLY A 6 25.60 11.43 -38.00
C GLY A 6 26.33 11.25 -36.68
N CYS A 7 25.85 12.04 -35.75
CA CYS A 7 26.28 12.23 -34.38
C CYS A 7 26.23 10.94 -33.52
N LEU A 8 27.22 10.86 -32.61
CA LEU A 8 27.08 10.59 -31.18
C LEU A 8 25.93 9.68 -30.72
N ARG A 9 26.28 8.51 -30.15
CA ARG A 9 25.36 7.72 -29.32
C ARG A 9 26.07 7.25 -28.04
N ALA A 10 26.14 8.17 -27.08
CA ALA A 10 26.37 7.85 -25.68
C ALA A 10 25.01 7.51 -25.03
N GLY A 11 24.92 6.37 -24.35
CA GLY A 11 23.69 5.88 -23.74
C GLY A 11 23.95 5.06 -22.49
N ILE A 12 24.56 5.69 -21.48
CA ILE A 12 24.60 5.22 -20.10
C ILE A 12 23.36 5.78 -19.40
N ARG A 13 22.51 4.94 -18.80
CA ARG A 13 21.67 5.35 -17.66
C ARG A 13 21.45 4.18 -16.70
N VAL A 14 22.33 4.13 -15.71
CA VAL A 14 22.17 3.43 -14.44
C VAL A 14 21.62 4.46 -13.45
N PHE A 15 20.53 4.08 -12.77
CA PHE A 15 20.07 4.55 -11.45
C PHE A 15 19.83 6.05 -11.17
N PHE A 16 19.16 6.25 -10.04
CA PHE A 16 19.13 7.46 -9.19
C PHE A 16 17.90 8.38 -9.31
N TRP A 17 16.95 8.10 -8.41
CA TRP A 17 16.41 9.02 -7.41
C TRP A 17 16.46 10.52 -7.80
N ARG A 18 15.29 11.11 -8.08
CA ARG A 18 15.15 12.55 -8.27
C ARG A 18 14.20 13.16 -7.25
N VAL A 19 14.82 13.67 -6.19
CA VAL A 19 14.30 14.70 -5.30
C VAL A 19 14.24 16.06 -6.03
N CYS A 20 13.23 16.84 -5.64
CA CYS A 20 12.91 18.27 -5.80
C CYS A 20 13.89 19.24 -6.49
N SER A 21 13.36 20.19 -7.29
CA SER A 21 13.43 21.66 -7.03
C SER A 21 13.00 22.57 -8.21
N ARG A 22 12.00 23.45 -7.98
CA ARG A 22 11.89 24.85 -8.47
C ARG A 22 10.63 25.51 -7.84
N SER A 23 10.68 26.44 -6.87
CA SER A 23 11.22 27.84 -6.81
C SER A 23 10.44 28.81 -7.71
N LEU A 24 9.81 29.94 -7.31
CA LEU A 24 9.72 30.76 -6.07
C LEU A 24 8.59 31.84 -6.23
N SER A 25 7.92 32.22 -5.13
CA SER A 25 7.45 33.59 -4.68
C SER A 25 6.52 34.47 -5.58
N SER A 26 5.43 35.14 -5.14
CA SER A 26 5.30 36.04 -3.97
C SER A 26 3.84 36.47 -3.63
N LYS A 27 3.54 36.47 -2.31
CA LYS A 27 2.79 37.44 -1.47
C LYS A 27 1.28 37.75 -1.67
N GLY A 28 0.53 37.56 -0.57
CA GLY A 28 -0.68 38.32 -0.22
C GLY A 28 -1.48 37.69 0.94
N ASP A 29 -1.42 38.31 2.12
CA ASP A 29 -2.41 38.32 3.22
C ASP A 29 -2.87 37.01 3.91
N GLU A 30 -2.47 36.84 5.18
CA GLU A 30 -3.13 36.01 6.21
C GLU A 30 -4.48 36.65 6.63
N PRO A 31 -5.46 35.95 7.27
CA PRO A 31 -5.25 34.79 8.13
C PRO A 31 -6.29 33.67 7.96
N MET A 32 -5.89 32.42 8.16
CA MET A 32 -6.76 31.39 8.74
C MET A 32 -5.95 30.12 8.88
N SER A 33 -5.43 29.94 10.10
CA SER A 33 -5.18 28.66 10.76
C SER A 33 -5.83 27.47 10.05
N MET A 34 -5.11 26.86 9.11
CA MET A 34 -5.30 25.45 8.82
C MET A 34 -4.28 24.70 9.64
N ALA A 35 -4.46 24.76 10.96
CA ALA A 35 -4.08 23.63 11.79
C ALA A 35 -5.00 22.49 11.33
N PHE A 36 -4.61 21.80 10.26
CA PHE A 36 -4.91 20.39 10.18
C PHE A 36 -4.18 19.80 11.39
N LEU A 37 -4.86 19.83 12.54
CA LEU A 37 -4.86 18.65 13.36
C LEU A 37 -5.11 17.52 12.36
N ARG A 38 -4.06 16.76 12.05
CA ARG A 38 -4.23 15.35 11.83
C ARG A 38 -4.69 14.84 13.18
N ASP A 39 -5.95 15.13 13.47
CA ASP A 39 -6.77 14.38 14.38
C ASP A 39 -6.59 12.98 13.81
N ASP A 40 -5.79 12.16 14.50
CA ASP A 40 -6.01 10.73 14.48
C ASP A 40 -7.46 10.58 14.97
N ALA A 41 -8.39 10.85 14.06
CA ALA A 41 -9.78 10.65 14.23
C ALA A 41 -9.87 9.14 14.25
N GLU A 42 -9.67 8.60 15.46
CA GLU A 42 -10.37 7.46 16.01
C GLU A 42 -11.87 7.80 15.97
N GLY A 43 -12.36 8.14 14.78
CA GLY A 43 -13.76 8.12 14.44
C GLY A 43 -14.17 6.71 14.74
N GLU A 44 -15.12 6.61 15.64
CA GLU A 44 -15.84 5.42 16.06
C GLU A 44 -16.57 4.83 14.85
N MET A 45 -15.82 4.44 13.83
CA MET A 45 -16.23 3.49 12.82
C MET A 45 -16.39 2.18 13.56
N PRO A 46 -17.47 1.42 13.35
CA PRO A 46 -17.63 0.11 13.97
C PRO A 46 -16.35 -0.66 13.65
N ARG A 47 -15.49 -0.84 14.67
CA ARG A 47 -14.19 -1.50 14.53
C ARG A 47 -14.53 -2.77 13.78
N ARG A 48 -14.07 -2.89 12.52
CA ARG A 48 -14.39 -4.04 11.69
C ARG A 48 -13.90 -5.22 12.51
N ASN A 49 -14.84 -5.99 13.06
CA ASN A 49 -14.47 -7.15 13.83
C ASN A 49 -13.89 -8.08 12.78
N TYR A 50 -12.56 -8.16 12.74
CA TYR A 50 -11.86 -9.01 11.79
C TYR A 50 -12.08 -10.50 12.10
N ASP A 51 -12.98 -10.81 13.04
CA ASP A 51 -13.27 -12.12 13.62
C ASP A 51 -11.97 -12.90 13.88
N LEU A 52 -10.99 -12.19 14.45
CA LEU A 52 -9.69 -12.77 14.72
C LEU A 52 -9.86 -13.78 15.86
N PRO A 53 -9.40 -15.03 15.68
CA PRO A 53 -9.34 -16.02 16.75
C PRO A 53 -8.31 -15.61 17.81
N GLU A 54 -8.08 -16.44 18.83
CA GLU A 54 -7.08 -16.12 19.83
C GLU A 54 -5.69 -16.03 19.17
N ARG A 55 -4.80 -15.20 19.72
CA ARG A 55 -3.47 -14.96 19.13
C ARG A 55 -2.60 -16.22 19.04
N ASP A 56 -2.86 -17.20 19.89
CA ASP A 56 -2.12 -18.46 19.97
C ASP A 56 -2.70 -19.55 19.04
N ASP A 57 -3.81 -19.28 18.33
CA ASP A 57 -4.38 -20.22 17.38
C ASP A 57 -3.59 -20.26 16.07
N PRO A 58 -3.33 -21.45 15.48
CA PRO A 58 -2.67 -21.55 14.18
C PRO A 58 -3.49 -20.94 13.03
N ASP A 59 -4.81 -20.81 13.22
CA ASP A 59 -5.70 -20.13 12.27
C ASP A 59 -5.63 -18.60 12.39
N PHE A 60 -4.97 -18.06 13.43
CA PHE A 60 -4.79 -16.62 13.59
C PHE A 60 -4.04 -16.01 12.41
N ASP A 61 -2.99 -16.67 11.93
CA ASP A 61 -2.20 -16.19 10.78
C ASP A 61 -3.06 -16.11 9.51
N ARG A 62 -3.91 -17.12 9.30
CA ARG A 62 -4.84 -17.14 8.18
C ARG A 62 -5.87 -16.03 8.30
N ALA A 63 -6.45 -15.83 9.48
CA ALA A 63 -7.42 -14.77 9.72
C ALA A 63 -6.78 -13.38 9.59
N ALA A 64 -5.55 -13.21 10.07
CA ALA A 64 -4.79 -11.97 9.97
C ALA A 64 -4.44 -11.62 8.51
N ALA A 65 -4.02 -12.60 7.71
CA ALA A 65 -3.80 -12.40 6.28
C ALA A 65 -5.09 -11.91 5.58
N ARG A 66 -6.23 -12.53 5.88
CA ARG A 66 -7.53 -12.11 5.34
C ARG A 66 -7.88 -10.69 5.78
N ALA A 67 -7.70 -10.37 7.05
CA ALA A 67 -7.96 -9.06 7.63
C ALA A 67 -7.13 -7.96 6.94
N LEU A 68 -5.84 -8.20 6.72
CA LEU A 68 -4.94 -7.27 6.03
C LEU A 68 -5.37 -7.04 4.59
N LEU A 69 -5.71 -8.09 3.83
CA LEU A 69 -6.19 -7.97 2.46
C LEU A 69 -7.50 -7.18 2.40
N GLU A 70 -8.46 -7.51 3.26
CA GLU A 70 -9.75 -6.84 3.35
C GLU A 70 -9.63 -5.37 3.74
N ALA A 71 -8.73 -5.02 4.65
CA ALA A 71 -8.44 -3.63 5.01
C ALA A 71 -7.73 -2.87 3.88
N ALA A 72 -6.82 -3.53 3.15
CA ALA A 72 -6.14 -2.93 2.02
C ALA A 72 -7.07 -2.64 0.83
N ARG A 73 -8.22 -3.34 0.70
CA ARG A 73 -9.24 -3.01 -0.31
C ARG A 73 -9.80 -1.59 -0.11
N VAL A 74 -10.00 -1.20 1.15
CA VAL A 74 -10.61 0.08 1.57
C VAL A 74 -9.60 1.15 2.01
N GLY A 75 -8.30 0.81 2.07
CA GLY A 75 -7.23 1.75 2.42
C GLY A 75 -6.94 1.84 3.92
N GLU A 76 -7.41 0.89 4.72
CA GLU A 76 -7.28 0.87 6.18
C GLU A 76 -6.19 -0.11 6.67
N THR A 77 -5.16 -0.35 5.86
CA THR A 77 -4.09 -1.33 6.19
C THR A 77 -3.47 -1.08 7.56
N GLN A 78 -3.25 0.19 7.93
CA GLN A 78 -2.67 0.58 9.23
C GLN A 78 -3.52 0.17 10.43
N LEU A 79 -4.85 0.10 10.28
CA LEU A 79 -5.74 -0.38 11.35
C LEU A 79 -5.66 -1.90 11.48
N ALA A 80 -5.61 -2.62 10.36
CA ALA A 80 -5.46 -4.08 10.38
C ALA A 80 -4.09 -4.53 10.91
N GLU A 81 -3.02 -3.79 10.62
CA GLU A 81 -1.70 -4.05 11.21
C GLU A 81 -1.74 -3.87 12.73
N ARG A 82 -2.37 -2.80 13.23
CA ARG A 82 -2.56 -2.58 14.67
C ARG A 82 -3.39 -3.69 15.34
N ALA A 83 -4.44 -4.18 14.67
CA ALA A 83 -5.32 -5.21 15.21
C ALA A 83 -4.66 -6.59 15.26
N THR A 84 -3.99 -6.98 14.17
CA THR A 84 -3.35 -8.30 14.03
C THR A 84 -1.97 -8.34 14.70
N GLY A 85 -1.23 -7.24 14.68
CA GLY A 85 0.18 -7.16 15.07
C GLY A 85 1.15 -7.56 13.96
N TYR A 86 0.64 -7.91 12.77
CA TYR A 86 1.46 -8.20 11.60
C TYR A 86 1.56 -6.98 10.69
N TYR A 87 2.70 -6.85 10.00
CA TYR A 87 2.91 -5.81 9.01
C TYR A 87 2.46 -6.26 7.61
N TRP A 88 2.16 -5.29 6.76
CA TRP A 88 1.97 -5.55 5.34
C TRP A 88 3.23 -6.15 4.71
N GLY A 89 3.07 -7.26 3.98
CA GLY A 89 4.19 -7.98 3.37
C GLY A 89 4.95 -8.93 4.31
N GLU A 90 4.42 -9.19 5.51
CA GLU A 90 5.02 -10.13 6.46
C GLU A 90 5.29 -11.50 5.81
N PRO A 91 6.54 -12.03 5.86
CA PRO A 91 6.89 -13.30 5.22
C PRO A 91 6.10 -14.50 5.73
N GLN A 92 5.69 -14.48 7.00
CA GLN A 92 4.89 -15.55 7.62
C GLN A 92 3.49 -15.67 7.02
N LEU A 93 2.95 -14.56 6.49
CA LEU A 93 1.61 -14.51 5.93
C LEU A 93 1.55 -14.85 4.43
N ARG A 94 2.70 -14.83 3.74
CA ARG A 94 2.81 -15.14 2.30
C ARG A 94 2.14 -16.45 1.88
N PRO A 95 2.37 -17.61 2.54
CA PRO A 95 1.73 -18.85 2.11
C PRO A 95 0.20 -18.79 2.20
N TYR A 96 -0.35 -18.08 3.18
CA TYR A 96 -1.80 -17.91 3.32
C TYR A 96 -2.37 -16.97 2.26
N VAL A 97 -1.65 -15.88 1.94
CA VAL A 97 -2.05 -14.94 0.89
C VAL A 97 -1.99 -15.57 -0.50
N GLU A 98 -1.03 -16.45 -0.76
CA GLU A 98 -0.97 -17.22 -2.02
C GLU A 98 -2.19 -18.12 -2.20
N VAL A 99 -2.61 -18.83 -1.14
CA VAL A 99 -3.84 -19.63 -1.17
C VAL A 99 -5.07 -18.76 -1.41
N MET A 100 -5.16 -17.61 -0.73
CA MET A 100 -6.26 -16.66 -0.93
C MET A 100 -6.29 -16.06 -2.34
N LEU A 101 -5.14 -15.83 -2.96
CA LEU A 101 -5.05 -15.38 -4.35
C LEU A 101 -5.65 -16.42 -5.29
N ILE A 102 -5.33 -17.71 -5.10
CA ILE A 102 -5.90 -18.79 -5.91
C ILE A 102 -7.41 -18.91 -5.71
N GLU A 103 -7.90 -18.73 -4.48
CA GLU A 103 -9.32 -18.69 -4.17
C GLU A 103 -10.02 -17.48 -4.83
N ALA A 104 -9.38 -16.32 -4.82
CA ALA A 104 -9.86 -15.10 -5.47
C ALA A 104 -9.97 -15.25 -6.98
N GLU A 105 -8.96 -15.86 -7.63
CA GLU A 105 -8.95 -16.16 -9.05
C GLU A 105 -10.10 -17.09 -9.45
N LYS A 106 -10.39 -18.11 -8.62
CA LYS A 106 -11.55 -18.98 -8.82
C LYS A 106 -12.88 -18.26 -8.63
N ALA A 107 -12.94 -17.34 -7.68
CA ALA A 107 -14.12 -16.53 -7.39
C ALA A 107 -14.28 -15.34 -8.36
N LYS A 108 -13.27 -15.06 -9.21
CA LYS A 108 -13.17 -13.87 -10.08
C LYS A 108 -13.32 -12.56 -9.31
N ASP A 109 -12.69 -12.49 -8.14
CA ASP A 109 -12.66 -11.25 -7.35
C ASP A 109 -11.43 -10.42 -7.74
N ASP A 110 -11.55 -9.66 -8.83
CA ASP A 110 -10.48 -8.81 -9.39
C ASP A 110 -9.86 -7.88 -8.34
N ARG A 111 -10.69 -7.37 -7.42
CA ARG A 111 -10.23 -6.42 -6.40
C ARG A 111 -9.40 -7.13 -5.33
N LEU A 112 -9.80 -8.32 -4.90
CA LEU A 112 -9.03 -9.11 -3.95
C LEU A 112 -7.71 -9.59 -4.59
N GLU A 113 -7.75 -10.04 -5.85
CA GLU A 113 -6.56 -10.47 -6.58
C GLU A 113 -5.51 -9.35 -6.69
N GLN A 114 -5.92 -8.14 -7.07
CA GLN A 114 -5.00 -7.02 -7.19
C GLN A 114 -4.32 -6.69 -5.85
N VAL A 115 -5.07 -6.75 -4.76
CA VAL A 115 -4.57 -6.48 -3.41
C VAL A 115 -3.63 -7.59 -2.94
N ALA A 116 -3.97 -8.85 -3.19
CA ALA A 116 -3.12 -9.99 -2.86
C ALA A 116 -1.81 -9.98 -3.68
N ARG A 117 -1.86 -9.65 -4.98
CA ARG A 117 -0.65 -9.47 -5.79
C ARG A 117 0.24 -8.35 -5.27
N ARG A 118 -0.34 -7.24 -4.80
CA ARG A 118 0.41 -6.15 -4.16
C ARG A 118 1.04 -6.56 -2.83
N PHE A 119 0.42 -7.47 -2.09
CA PHE A 119 1.00 -8.00 -0.85
C PHE A 119 2.24 -8.86 -1.12
N LEU A 120 2.22 -9.61 -2.23
CA LEU A 120 3.29 -10.54 -2.61
C LEU A 120 4.43 -9.90 -3.43
N ALA A 121 4.25 -8.65 -3.89
CA ALA A 121 5.21 -7.88 -4.69
C ALA A 121 6.34 -7.33 -3.81
#